data_AF-A0A015V681-F1
#
_entry.id   AF-A0A015V681-F1
#
_cell.length_a   1.000
_cell.length_b   1.000
_cell.length_c   1.000
_cell.angle_alpha   90.00
_cell.angle_beta   90.00
_cell.angle_gamma   90.00
#
_symmetry.space_group_name_H-M   'P 1'
#
loop_
_entity.id
_entity.type
_entity.pdbx_description
1 polymer ?
#
loop_
_entity_poly.entity_id
_entity_poly.type
_entity_poly.pdbx_seq_one_letter_code
_entity_poly.pdbx_strand_id
1 'polypeptide(L)'
;SYIRNNIRFKCDWKRKLFSTNYTILSEMVVTDRKENNITAIPYKAAFKQNHVFSDKVDNFTSDNFWGGYNIIEPTESLEHAVNKLKKQQKQ
;
A
#
# COMPACT_ATOMS: atom_id res chain seq x y z
N SER A 1 3.54 -3.99 -14.16
CA SER A 1 2.60 -2.85 -14.34
C SER A 1 2.85 -1.79 -13.28
N TYR A 2 2.77 -0.49 -13.61
CA TYR A 2 2.90 0.62 -12.65
C TYR A 2 1.56 1.34 -12.50
N ILE A 3 1.18 1.64 -11.26
CA ILE A 3 -0.08 2.29 -10.89
C ILE A 3 0.28 3.48 -10.01
N ARG A 4 -0.24 4.66 -10.34
CA ARG A 4 -0.16 5.86 -9.51
C ARG A 4 -1.55 6.42 -9.28
N ASN A 5 -1.86 6.73 -8.05
CA ASN A 5 -3.14 7.22 -7.61
C ASN A 5 -2.97 8.52 -6.81
N ASN A 6 -3.83 9.49 -7.09
CA ASN A 6 -3.88 10.77 -6.41
C ASN A 6 -5.32 10.99 -5.91
N ILE A 7 -5.52 10.86 -4.60
CA ILE A 7 -6.83 11.03 -3.96
C ILE A 7 -6.84 12.37 -3.26
N ARG A 8 -7.83 13.19 -3.57
CA ARG A 8 -8.10 14.42 -2.83
C ARG A 8 -9.45 14.32 -2.16
N PHE A 9 -9.48 14.61 -0.86
CA PHE A 9 -10.71 14.62 -0.10
C PHE A 9 -10.71 15.74 0.92
N LYS A 10 -11.91 16.21 1.24
CA LYS A 10 -12.16 17.22 2.25
C LYS A 10 -12.70 16.54 3.49
N CYS A 11 -12.16 16.89 4.66
CA CYS A 11 -12.59 16.36 5.94
C CYS A 11 -13.13 17.48 6.83
N ASP A 12 -14.38 17.34 7.23
CA ASP A 12 -15.07 18.23 8.17
C ASP A 12 -14.94 17.67 9.58
N TRP A 13 -13.96 18.18 10.33
CA TRP A 13 -13.73 17.77 11.70
C TRP A 13 -14.74 18.41 12.65
N LYS A 14 -15.28 17.61 13.58
CA LYS A 14 -16.17 18.11 14.64
C LYS A 14 -15.47 19.24 15.40
N ARG A 15 -16.16 20.37 15.60
CA ARG A 15 -15.66 21.59 16.29
C ARG A 15 -14.57 22.38 15.55
N LYS A 16 -14.33 22.14 14.25
CA LYS A 16 -13.57 23.07 13.40
C LYS A 16 -14.52 23.93 12.55
N LEU A 17 -14.24 25.24 12.47
CA LEU A 17 -14.99 26.19 11.62
C LEU A 17 -14.65 26.08 10.13
N PHE A 18 -13.53 25.44 9.80
CA PHE A 18 -13.09 25.22 8.42
C PHE A 18 -12.70 23.78 8.18
N SER A 19 -13.08 23.29 7.01
CA SER A 19 -12.74 21.97 6.51
C SER A 19 -11.25 21.84 6.22
N THR A 20 -10.66 20.67 6.47
CA THR A 20 -9.27 20.39 6.09
C THR A 20 -9.23 19.61 4.78
N ASN A 21 -8.41 20.03 3.83
CA ASN A 21 -8.21 19.30 2.57
C ASN A 21 -6.99 18.38 2.71
N TYR A 22 -7.15 17.12 2.32
CA TYR A 22 -6.09 16.13 2.31
C TYR A 22 -5.83 15.65 0.88
N THR A 23 -4.56 15.38 0.60
CA THR A 23 -4.12 14.77 -0.66
C THR A 23 -3.30 13.53 -0.31
N ILE A 24 -3.71 12.38 -0.81
CA ILE A 24 -2.97 11.12 -0.71
C ILE A 24 -2.39 10.81 -2.08
N LEU A 25 -1.08 10.57 -2.10
CA LEU A 25 -0.37 10.02 -3.24
C LEU A 25 -0.03 8.57 -2.93
N SER A 26 -0.39 7.66 -3.83
CA SER A 26 -0.08 6.24 -3.72
C SER A 26 0.53 5.76 -5.04
N GLU A 27 1.63 5.04 -4.96
CA GLU A 27 2.30 4.45 -6.12
C GLU A 27 2.54 2.96 -5.87
N MET A 28 2.37 2.12 -6.89
CA MET A 28 2.48 0.67 -6.81
C MET A 28 3.11 0.11 -8.09
N VAL A 29 4.02 -0.85 -7.93
CA VAL A 29 4.63 -1.60 -9.04
C VAL A 29 4.36 -3.08 -8.85
N VAL A 30 3.78 -3.73 -9.86
CA VAL A 30 3.63 -5.18 -9.92
C VAL A 30 4.86 -5.75 -10.63
N THR A 31 5.65 -6.54 -9.90
CA THR A 31 6.93 -7.12 -10.35
C THR A 31 6.81 -8.57 -10.81
N ASP A 32 5.97 -9.37 -10.17
CA ASP A 32 5.68 -10.76 -10.54
C ASP A 32 4.16 -11.01 -10.48
N ARG A 33 3.64 -11.80 -11.42
CA ARG A 33 2.24 -12.19 -11.48
C ARG A 33 2.18 -13.67 -11.84
N LYS A 34 1.65 -14.47 -10.91
CA LYS A 34 1.35 -15.88 -11.18
C LYS A 34 -0.02 -16.00 -11.81
N GLU A 35 -0.06 -16.63 -12.98
CA GLU A 35 -1.31 -16.87 -13.72
C GLU A 35 -1.79 -18.33 -13.60
N ASN A 36 -0.86 -19.25 -13.31
CA ASN A 36 -1.14 -20.68 -13.20
C ASN A 36 -1.18 -21.13 -11.72
N ASN A 37 -2.01 -22.12 -11.41
CA ASN A 37 -2.18 -22.72 -10.07
C ASN A 37 -2.58 -21.73 -8.96
N ILE A 38 -3.44 -20.76 -9.28
CA ILE A 38 -3.92 -19.78 -8.29
C ILE A 38 -4.96 -20.44 -7.38
N THR A 39 -4.66 -20.50 -6.08
CA THR A 39 -5.67 -20.86 -5.07
C THR A 39 -6.50 -19.62 -4.76
N ALA A 40 -7.83 -19.72 -4.93
CA ALA A 40 -8.73 -18.61 -4.61
C ALA A 40 -8.67 -18.28 -3.11
N ILE A 41 -8.67 -16.99 -2.79
CA ILE A 41 -8.74 -16.53 -1.39
C ILE A 41 -10.12 -16.93 -0.84
N PRO A 42 -10.20 -17.72 0.26
CA PRO A 42 -11.48 -18.11 0.83
C PRO A 42 -12.30 -16.90 1.27
N TYR A 43 -13.62 -16.95 1.08
CA TYR A 43 -14.52 -15.83 1.40
C TYR A 43 -14.34 -15.27 2.83
N LYS A 44 -14.12 -16.15 3.81
CA LYS A 44 -13.91 -15.76 5.22
C LYS A 44 -12.61 -15.00 5.46
N ALA A 45 -11.61 -15.16 4.59
CA ALA A 45 -10.33 -14.47 4.65
C ALA A 45 -10.27 -13.23 3.72
N ALA A 46 -11.24 -13.09 2.81
CA ALA A 46 -11.29 -11.98 1.88
C ALA A 46 -11.72 -10.68 2.59
N PHE A 47 -11.09 -9.56 2.21
CA PHE A 47 -11.50 -8.24 2.66
C PHE A 47 -12.84 -7.84 2.05
N LYS A 48 -13.74 -7.31 2.87
CA LYS A 48 -14.99 -6.70 2.42
C LYS A 48 -14.81 -5.21 2.22
N GLN A 49 -15.58 -4.63 1.29
CA GLN A 49 -15.52 -3.19 1.00
C GLN A 49 -15.80 -2.30 2.22
N ASN A 50 -16.58 -2.78 3.19
CA ASN A 50 -16.93 -2.05 4.39
C ASN A 50 -16.02 -2.35 5.60
N HIS A 51 -14.96 -3.14 5.43
CA HIS A 51 -13.98 -3.32 6.50
C HIS A 51 -13.12 -2.06 6.65
N VAL A 52 -13.14 -1.48 7.85
CA VAL A 52 -12.31 -0.35 8.25
C VAL A 52 -11.36 -0.82 9.33
N PHE A 53 -10.06 -0.72 9.10
CA PHE A 53 -9.00 -1.21 10.00
C PHE A 53 -8.46 -0.13 10.96
N SER A 54 -9.33 0.77 11.42
CA SER A 54 -8.92 1.89 12.27
C SER A 54 -8.41 1.45 13.66
N ASP A 55 -8.76 0.25 14.11
CA ASP A 55 -8.27 -0.37 15.34
C ASP A 55 -6.90 -1.05 15.18
N LYS A 56 -6.39 -1.14 13.95
CA LYS A 56 -5.12 -1.81 13.61
C LYS A 56 -4.03 -0.82 13.20
N VAL A 57 -4.18 0.46 13.52
CA VAL A 57 -3.21 1.51 13.14
C VAL A 57 -1.81 1.20 13.67
N ASP A 58 -1.71 0.69 14.90
CA ASP A 58 -0.44 0.33 15.53
C ASP A 58 0.29 -0.81 14.81
N ASN A 59 -0.43 -1.62 14.01
CA ASN A 59 0.24 -2.63 13.22
C ASN A 59 1.14 -1.99 12.15
N PHE A 60 0.76 -0.83 11.60
CA PHE A 60 1.54 -0.15 10.56
C PHE A 60 2.82 0.52 11.07
N THR A 61 3.00 0.63 12.39
CA THR A 61 4.22 1.19 13.00
C THR A 61 5.24 0.13 13.40
N SER A 62 4.89 -1.17 13.28
CA SER A 62 5.80 -2.27 13.55
C SER A 62 6.76 -2.48 12.37
N ASP A 63 8.07 -2.52 12.66
CA ASP A 63 9.12 -2.76 11.67
C ASP A 63 8.93 -4.09 10.92
N ASN A 64 8.35 -5.09 11.59
CA ASN A 64 8.11 -6.42 11.03
C ASN A 64 6.76 -6.54 10.30
N PHE A 65 5.92 -5.51 10.31
CA PHE A 65 4.56 -5.56 9.76
C PHE A 65 4.54 -6.01 8.30
N TRP A 66 5.47 -5.49 7.51
CA TRP A 66 5.54 -5.79 6.10
C TRP A 66 6.29 -7.08 5.77
N GLY A 67 6.96 -7.69 6.75
CA GLY A 67 7.59 -9.01 6.68
C GLY A 67 8.35 -9.25 5.36
N GLY A 68 8.14 -10.42 4.75
CA GLY A 68 8.70 -10.77 3.43
C GLY A 68 7.89 -10.28 2.23
N TYR A 69 6.86 -9.44 2.43
CA TYR A 69 5.95 -8.98 1.38
C TYR A 69 6.24 -7.55 0.90
N ASN A 70 6.89 -6.71 1.71
CA ASN A 70 7.53 -5.51 1.18
C ASN A 70 9.00 -5.76 0.87
N ILE A 71 9.33 -5.46 -0.37
CA ILE A 71 10.71 -5.41 -0.86
C ILE A 71 11.27 -3.98 -0.75
N ILE A 72 10.40 -2.99 -0.54
CA ILE A 72 10.71 -1.56 -0.57
C ILE A 72 10.30 -0.95 0.77
N GLU A 73 11.23 -0.27 1.42
CA GLU A 73 10.91 0.46 2.65
C GLU A 73 9.98 1.65 2.35
N PRO A 74 9.05 2.00 3.26
CA PRO A 74 8.14 3.13 3.07
C PRO A 74 8.83 4.47 2.80
N THR A 75 10.08 4.62 3.25
CA THR A 75 10.91 5.81 3.10
C THR A 75 11.71 5.84 1.79
N GLU A 76 11.79 4.73 1.06
CA GLU A 76 12.53 4.64 -0.20
C GLU A 76 11.63 5.03 -1.39
N SER A 77 12.15 5.82 -2.33
CA SER A 77 11.39 6.13 -3.55
C SER A 77 11.30 4.90 -4.45
N LEU A 78 10.16 4.71 -5.12
CA LEU A 78 9.96 3.56 -6.01
C LEU A 78 10.99 3.52 -7.15
N GLU A 79 11.39 4.68 -7.68
CA GLU A 79 12.40 4.75 -8.73
C GLU A 79 13.76 4.21 -8.24
N HIS A 80 14.19 4.62 -7.05
CA HIS A 80 15.44 4.15 -6.45
C HIS A 80 15.36 2.64 -6.16
N ALA A 81 14.25 2.20 -5.56
CA ALA A 81 14.02 0.81 -5.24
C ALA A 81 13.99 -0.11 -6.48
N VAL A 82 13.31 0.32 -7.55
CA VAL A 82 13.28 -0.41 -8.84
C VAL A 82 14.68 -0.51 -9.45
N ASN A 83 15.47 0.58 -9.40
CA ASN A 83 16.85 0.56 -9.89
C ASN A 83 17.74 -0.41 -9.09
N LYS A 84 17.56 -0.48 -7.76
CA LYS A 84 18.25 -1.44 -6.89
C LYS A 84 17.89 -2.88 -7.23
N LEU A 85 16.60 -3.19 -7.42
CA LEU A 85 16.13 -4.53 -7.78
C LEU A 85 16.64 -4.99 -9.16
N LYS A 86 16.61 -4.10 -10.16
CA LYS A 86 17.16 -4.40 -11.50
C LYS A 86 18.65 -4.75 -11.47
N LYS A 87 19.43 -4.18 -10.55
CA LYS A 87 20.85 -4.52 -10.38
C LYS A 87 21.03 -5.92 -9.79
N GLN A 88 20.18 -6.31 -8.84
CA GLN A 88 20.24 -7.63 -8.19
C GLN A 88 19.86 -8.78 -9.14
N GLN A 89 18.93 -8.56 -10.07
CA GLN A 89 18.52 -9.58 -11.07
C GLN A 89 19.50 -9.76 -12.24
N LYS A 90 20.48 -8.85 -12.40
CA LYS A 90 21.50 -8.94 -13.46
C LYS A 90 22.74 -9.75 -13.03
N GLN A 91 22.74 -10.29 -11.80
CA GLN A 91 23.67 -11.31 -11.33
C GLN A 91 22.98 -12.67 -11.41
#